data_AF-A0A9E9LVS7-F1
#
_entry.id   AF-A0A9E9LVS7-F1
#
_cell.length_a   1.000
_cell.length_b   1.000
_cell.length_c   1.000
_cell.angle_alpha   90.00
_cell.angle_beta   90.00
_cell.angle_gamma   90.00
#
_symmetry.space_group_name_H-M   'P 1'
#
loop_
_entity.id
_entity.type
_entity.pdbx_description
1 polymer ?
#
loop_
_entity_poly.entity_id
_entity_poly.type
_entity_poly.pdbx_seq_one_letter_code
_entity_poly.pdbx_strand_id
1 'polypeptide(L)'
;MAVLFGLTAILHASAVVFNIIKYAGIVYLLYMAWQFLREKGTLALETTAQKKTSGLKIIRDAILVNILNPKLSIFFLAFLPQFIDPKDTTPLVTMTILSVTFMLMTQVVFIVYGVFAGLMRENVINRPVIMKWMRRSFAAAFGLLAARLAWAQR
;
A
#
# COMPACT_ATOMS: atom_id res chain seq x y z
N MET A 1 10.93 -43.07 -17.06
CA MET A 1 11.80 -42.15 -17.83
C MET A 1 11.06 -40.91 -18.35
N ALA A 2 9.91 -41.01 -19.02
CA ALA A 2 9.15 -39.83 -19.49
C ALA A 2 8.73 -38.83 -18.39
N VAL A 3 8.37 -39.32 -17.19
CA VAL A 3 8.03 -38.47 -16.03
C VAL A 3 9.23 -37.69 -15.49
N LEU A 4 10.43 -38.28 -15.50
CA LEU A 4 11.68 -37.60 -15.14
C LEU A 4 11.99 -36.46 -16.12
N PHE A 5 11.84 -36.72 -17.43
CA PHE A 5 12.04 -35.70 -18.47
C PHE A 5 11.01 -34.56 -18.38
N GLY A 6 9.73 -34.88 -18.16
CA GLY A 6 8.67 -33.88 -17.98
C GLY A 6 8.88 -33.02 -16.74
N LEU A 7 9.28 -33.62 -15.61
CA LEU A 7 9.58 -32.89 -14.38
C LEU A 7 10.81 -31.99 -14.55
N THR A 8 11.89 -32.47 -15.19
CA THR A 8 13.05 -31.62 -15.51
C THR A 8 12.73 -30.49 -16.46
N ALA A 9 11.83 -30.69 -17.45
CA ALA A 9 11.43 -29.64 -18.38
C ALA A 9 10.60 -28.55 -17.67
N ILE A 10 9.68 -28.93 -16.78
CA ILE A 10 8.89 -27.98 -15.97
C ILE A 10 9.79 -27.25 -14.97
N LEU A 11 10.68 -27.96 -14.29
CA LEU A 11 11.66 -27.37 -13.38
C LEU A 11 12.58 -26.40 -14.12
N HIS A 12 13.04 -26.76 -15.33
CA HIS A 12 13.89 -25.90 -16.17
C HIS A 12 13.12 -24.67 -16.69
N ALA A 13 11.86 -24.82 -17.10
CA ALA A 13 11.01 -23.72 -17.50
C ALA A 13 10.72 -22.76 -16.33
N SER A 14 10.37 -23.29 -15.16
CA SER A 14 10.20 -22.52 -13.90
C SER A 14 11.48 -21.78 -13.54
N ALA A 15 12.61 -22.46 -13.66
CA ALA A 15 13.93 -21.89 -13.50
C ALA A 15 14.15 -20.68 -14.43
N VAL A 16 13.94 -20.85 -15.73
CA VAL A 16 14.15 -19.79 -16.73
C VAL A 16 13.21 -18.61 -16.47
N VAL A 17 11.92 -18.87 -16.23
CA VAL A 17 10.91 -17.86 -15.89
C VAL A 17 11.29 -17.13 -14.59
N PHE A 18 11.72 -17.85 -13.56
CA PHE A 18 12.19 -17.28 -12.31
C PHE A 18 13.39 -16.36 -12.54
N ASN A 19 14.37 -16.76 -13.35
CA ASN A 19 15.51 -15.91 -13.66
C ASN A 19 15.11 -14.64 -14.41
N ILE A 20 14.21 -14.74 -15.40
CA ILE A 20 13.72 -13.58 -16.15
C ILE A 20 13.04 -12.59 -15.20
N ILE A 21 12.11 -13.06 -14.36
CA ILE A 21 11.39 -12.23 -13.38
C ILE A 21 12.37 -11.67 -12.35
N LYS A 22 13.33 -12.47 -11.87
CA LYS A 22 14.37 -12.05 -10.92
C LYS A 22 15.20 -10.90 -11.49
N TYR A 23 15.75 -11.03 -12.69
CA TYR A 23 16.56 -9.98 -13.30
C TYR A 23 15.72 -8.73 -13.60
N ALA A 24 14.49 -8.89 -14.09
CA ALA A 24 13.56 -7.77 -14.28
C ALA A 24 13.29 -7.04 -12.95
N GLY A 25 13.07 -7.78 -11.86
CA GLY A 25 12.88 -7.23 -10.52
C GLY A 25 14.11 -6.49 -9.99
N ILE A 26 15.32 -7.04 -10.19
CA ILE A 26 16.57 -6.38 -9.79
C ILE A 26 16.74 -5.05 -10.53
N VAL A 27 16.55 -5.04 -11.86
CA VAL A 27 16.65 -3.83 -12.68
C VAL A 27 15.62 -2.80 -12.22
N TYR A 28 14.37 -3.21 -11.96
CA TYR A 28 13.33 -2.32 -11.48
C TYR A 28 13.64 -1.73 -10.09
N LEU A 29 14.13 -2.54 -9.15
CA LEU A 29 14.50 -2.06 -7.81
C LEU A 29 15.68 -1.08 -7.86
N LEU A 30 16.68 -1.34 -8.70
CA LEU A 30 17.80 -0.42 -8.94
C LEU A 30 17.35 0.87 -9.61
N TYR A 31 16.43 0.77 -10.58
CA TYR A 31 15.81 1.94 -11.22
C TYR A 31 15.08 2.81 -10.18
N MET A 32 14.26 2.22 -9.31
CA MET A 32 13.57 2.92 -8.23
C MET A 32 14.56 3.56 -7.24
N ALA A 33 15.60 2.83 -6.82
CA ALA A 33 16.64 3.37 -5.95
C ALA A 33 17.33 4.58 -6.59
N TRP A 34 17.71 4.48 -7.86
CA TRP A 34 18.32 5.57 -8.61
C TRP A 34 17.38 6.78 -8.75
N GLN A 35 16.11 6.52 -9.03
CA GLN A 35 15.07 7.54 -9.13
C GLN A 35 14.94 8.33 -7.82
N PHE A 36 14.92 7.65 -6.66
CA PHE A 36 14.89 8.31 -5.35
C PHE A 36 16.11 9.21 -5.07
N LEU A 37 17.31 8.87 -5.58
CA LEU A 37 18.51 9.72 -5.48
C LEU A 37 18.48 10.91 -6.44
N ARG A 38 18.03 10.68 -7.68
CA ARG A 38 18.11 11.65 -8.78
C ARG A 38 17.03 12.73 -8.68
N GLU A 39 15.85 12.36 -8.18
CA GLU A 39 14.77 13.30 -8.06
C GLU A 39 15.05 14.31 -6.94
N LYS A 40 15.52 15.49 -7.32
CA LYS A 40 15.37 16.68 -6.50
C LYS A 40 13.90 17.18 -6.47
N GLY A 41 12.98 16.56 -7.22
CA GLY A 41 11.70 17.21 -7.53
C GLY A 41 10.49 16.35 -7.95
N THR A 42 10.42 15.03 -7.84
CA THR A 42 9.14 14.31 -8.12
C THR A 42 8.06 14.54 -7.10
N LEU A 43 8.42 14.67 -5.83
CA LEU A 43 7.51 15.22 -4.83
C LEU A 43 7.15 16.69 -5.12
N ALA A 44 7.88 17.36 -6.02
CA ALA A 44 7.57 18.70 -6.51
C ALA A 44 6.83 18.71 -7.86
N LEU A 45 6.88 17.64 -8.67
CA LEU A 45 6.19 17.58 -9.97
C LEU A 45 4.67 17.45 -9.79
N GLU A 46 4.18 16.81 -8.72
CA GLU A 46 2.77 16.90 -8.31
C GLU A 46 2.42 18.19 -7.55
N THR A 47 3.41 19.00 -7.17
CA THR A 47 3.18 20.36 -6.63
C THR A 47 2.93 21.37 -7.76
N THR A 48 3.05 20.97 -9.03
CA THR A 48 2.69 21.82 -10.16
C THR A 48 1.16 21.81 -10.31
N ALA A 49 0.53 22.87 -9.82
CA ALA A 49 -0.91 23.12 -9.78
C ALA A 49 -1.69 22.43 -8.65
N GLN A 50 -1.25 22.64 -7.40
CA GLN A 50 -2.17 22.55 -6.26
C GLN A 50 -3.17 23.72 -6.37
N LYS A 51 -4.16 23.60 -7.27
CA LYS A 51 -5.43 24.35 -7.14
C LYS A 51 -5.86 24.15 -5.69
N LYS A 52 -6.25 25.22 -5.00
CA LYS A 52 -6.86 25.14 -3.67
C LYS A 52 -8.12 24.27 -3.78
N THR A 53 -7.95 22.96 -3.68
CA THR A 53 -9.05 22.01 -3.69
C THR A 53 -9.82 22.28 -2.41
N SER A 54 -11.10 22.60 -2.54
CA SER A 54 -11.96 22.80 -1.37
C SER A 54 -11.84 21.57 -0.47
N GLY A 55 -11.60 21.78 0.84
CA GLY A 55 -11.52 20.68 1.80
C GLY A 55 -12.76 19.79 1.77
N LEU A 56 -13.93 20.38 1.47
CA LEU A 56 -15.19 19.68 1.28
C LEU A 56 -15.14 18.69 0.10
N LYS A 57 -14.44 19.04 -0.98
CA LYS A 57 -14.24 18.16 -2.14
C LYS A 57 -13.36 16.96 -1.76
N ILE A 58 -12.28 17.19 -1.02
CA ILE A 58 -11.40 16.11 -0.55
C ILE A 58 -12.16 15.14 0.37
N ILE A 59 -12.95 15.67 1.30
CA ILE A 59 -13.80 14.84 2.19
C ILE A 59 -14.81 14.04 1.37
N ARG A 60 -15.48 14.68 0.42
CA ARG A 60 -16.45 14.01 -0.46
C ARG A 60 -15.78 12.90 -1.27
N ASP A 61 -14.64 13.16 -1.87
CA ASP A 61 -13.90 12.19 -2.68
C ASP A 61 -13.44 11.01 -1.80
N ALA A 62 -12.97 11.28 -0.57
CA ALA A 62 -12.59 10.24 0.39
C ALA A 62 -13.76 9.35 0.82
N ILE A 63 -14.94 9.94 1.06
CA ILE A 63 -16.18 9.20 1.37
C ILE A 63 -16.61 8.37 0.17
N LEU A 64 -16.63 8.95 -1.02
CA LEU A 64 -17.00 8.27 -2.27
C LEU A 64 -16.08 7.07 -2.51
N VAL A 65 -14.76 7.23 -2.39
CA VAL A 65 -13.80 6.12 -2.57
C VAL A 65 -14.01 5.00 -1.55
N ASN A 66 -14.33 5.33 -0.29
CA ASN A 66 -14.64 4.32 0.72
C ASN A 66 -15.94 3.56 0.40
N ILE A 67 -17.00 4.26 0.00
CA ILE A 67 -18.29 3.66 -0.36
C ILE A 67 -18.15 2.82 -1.63
N LEU A 68 -17.39 3.29 -2.62
CA LEU A 68 -17.16 2.60 -3.89
C LEU A 68 -16.14 1.46 -3.78
N ASN A 69 -15.57 1.18 -2.60
CA ASN A 69 -14.62 0.09 -2.42
C ASN A 69 -15.37 -1.22 -2.11
N PRO A 70 -15.63 -2.08 -3.11
CA PRO A 70 -16.42 -3.31 -2.91
C PRO A 70 -15.73 -4.27 -1.93
N LYS A 71 -14.41 -4.17 -1.77
CA LYS A 71 -13.64 -5.02 -0.85
C LYS A 71 -14.03 -4.79 0.60
N LEU A 72 -14.29 -3.53 0.97
CA LEU A 72 -14.73 -3.16 2.31
C LEU A 72 -16.16 -3.69 2.53
N SER A 73 -17.08 -3.45 1.61
CA SER A 73 -18.46 -3.95 1.71
C SER A 73 -18.54 -5.47 1.81
N ILE A 74 -17.76 -6.20 1.00
CA ILE A 74 -17.69 -7.68 1.04
C ILE A 74 -17.09 -8.16 2.37
N PHE A 75 -16.07 -7.49 2.90
CA PHE A 75 -15.50 -7.81 4.20
C PHE A 75 -16.55 -7.73 5.31
N PHE A 76 -17.31 -6.62 5.37
CA PHE A 76 -18.38 -6.51 6.36
C PHE A 76 -19.45 -7.57 6.15
N LEU A 77 -19.92 -7.80 4.93
CA LEU A 77 -20.91 -8.83 4.65
C LEU A 77 -20.45 -10.23 5.10
N ALA A 78 -19.16 -10.55 4.95
CA ALA A 78 -18.60 -11.84 5.31
C ALA A 78 -18.29 -12.00 6.81
N PHE A 79 -17.86 -10.92 7.48
CA PHE A 79 -17.38 -10.97 8.86
C PHE A 79 -18.41 -10.53 9.89
N LEU A 80 -19.26 -9.54 9.60
CA LEU A 80 -20.23 -9.02 10.56
C LEU A 80 -21.23 -10.08 11.07
N PRO A 81 -21.79 -10.97 10.22
CA PRO A 81 -22.68 -12.03 10.69
C PRO A 81 -22.01 -12.99 11.68
N GLN A 82 -20.67 -13.15 11.60
CA GLN A 82 -19.93 -14.05 12.47
C GLN A 82 -19.82 -13.53 13.91
N PHE A 83 -20.07 -12.23 14.14
CA PHE A 83 -19.99 -11.60 15.46
C PHE A 83 -21.36 -11.47 16.15
N ILE A 84 -22.44 -11.96 15.54
CA ILE A 84 -23.79 -11.91 16.10
C ILE A 84 -24.11 -13.25 16.73
N ASP A 85 -24.69 -13.22 17.93
CA ASP A 85 -25.20 -14.44 18.55
C ASP A 85 -26.35 -15.00 17.70
N PRO A 86 -26.32 -16.29 17.30
CA PRO A 86 -27.43 -16.91 16.59
C PRO A 86 -28.79 -16.80 17.29
N LYS A 87 -28.81 -16.50 18.60
CA LYS A 87 -30.02 -16.35 19.42
C LYS A 87 -30.52 -14.90 19.53
N ASP A 88 -29.87 -13.94 18.87
CA ASP A 88 -30.25 -12.54 18.91
C ASP A 88 -31.64 -12.35 18.28
N THR A 89 -32.54 -11.66 18.99
CA THR A 89 -33.91 -11.38 18.54
C THR A 89 -33.95 -10.20 17.58
N THR A 90 -32.88 -9.41 17.48
CA THR A 90 -32.77 -8.22 16.62
C THR A 90 -31.42 -8.11 15.90
N PRO A 91 -31.04 -9.10 15.07
CA PRO A 91 -29.70 -9.17 14.47
C PRO A 91 -29.37 -7.98 13.56
N LEU A 92 -30.35 -7.38 12.88
CA LEU A 92 -30.12 -6.19 12.04
C LEU A 92 -29.73 -4.95 12.86
N VAL A 93 -30.28 -4.81 14.08
CA VAL A 93 -29.94 -3.69 14.97
C VAL A 93 -28.53 -3.87 15.51
N THR A 94 -28.19 -5.07 15.95
CA THR A 94 -26.83 -5.43 16.42
C THR A 94 -25.78 -5.24 15.32
N MET A 95 -26.06 -5.65 14.08
CA MET A 95 -25.22 -5.36 12.92
C MET A 95 -25.00 -3.87 12.69
N THR A 96 -26.07 -3.09 12.78
CA THR A 96 -26.01 -1.64 12.56
C THR A 96 -25.14 -0.98 13.62
N ILE A 97 -25.35 -1.34 14.90
CA ILE A 97 -24.54 -0.84 16.02
C ILE A 97 -23.07 -1.19 15.82
N LEU A 98 -22.76 -2.46 15.53
CA LEU A 98 -21.38 -2.91 15.36
C LEU A 98 -20.68 -2.21 14.18
N SER A 99 -21.41 -2.00 13.08
CA SER A 99 -20.92 -1.26 11.90
C SER A 99 -20.64 0.20 12.22
N VAL A 100 -21.55 0.88 12.94
CA VAL A 100 -21.37 2.28 13.34
C VAL A 100 -20.21 2.41 14.31
N THR A 101 -20.09 1.52 15.30
CA THR A 101 -18.95 1.51 16.23
C THR A 101 -17.63 1.36 15.50
N PHE A 102 -17.54 0.40 14.57
CA PHE A 102 -16.34 0.24 13.75
C PHE A 102 -16.05 1.49 12.91
N MET A 103 -17.07 2.06 12.25
CA MET A 103 -16.92 3.31 11.49
C MET A 103 -16.36 4.44 12.36
N LEU A 104 -16.88 4.64 13.56
CA LEU A 104 -16.39 5.65 14.50
C LEU A 104 -14.93 5.39 14.91
N MET A 105 -14.56 4.15 15.20
CA MET A 105 -13.17 3.79 15.47
C MET A 105 -12.26 4.10 14.29
N THR A 106 -12.65 3.72 13.07
CA THR A 106 -11.88 4.01 11.85
C THR A 106 -11.74 5.51 11.61
N GLN A 107 -12.80 6.29 11.88
CA GLN A 107 -12.77 7.74 11.76
C GLN A 107 -11.76 8.36 12.72
N VAL A 108 -11.72 7.92 13.99
CA VAL A 108 -10.73 8.39 14.97
C VAL A 108 -9.31 8.07 14.49
N VAL A 109 -9.09 6.84 14.01
CA VAL A 109 -7.78 6.43 13.46
C VAL A 109 -7.38 7.31 12.28
N PHE A 110 -8.29 7.61 11.35
CA PHE A 110 -8.02 8.50 10.23
C PHE A 110 -7.77 9.95 10.63
N ILE A 111 -8.45 10.47 11.66
CA ILE A 111 -8.14 11.79 12.21
C ILE A 111 -6.71 11.82 12.77
N VAL A 112 -6.32 10.80 13.53
CA VAL A 112 -4.95 10.69 14.07
C VAL A 112 -3.93 10.66 12.94
N TYR A 113 -4.16 9.84 11.91
CA TYR A 113 -3.30 9.80 10.72
C TYR A 113 -3.26 11.15 9.99
N GLY A 114 -4.40 11.84 9.85
CA GLY A 114 -4.51 13.14 9.21
C GLY A 114 -3.75 14.23 9.96
N VAL A 115 -3.89 14.28 11.29
CA VAL A 115 -3.12 15.19 12.15
C VAL A 115 -1.63 14.89 12.06
N PHE A 116 -1.24 13.61 12.14
CA PHE A 116 0.16 13.21 12.01
C PHE A 116 0.73 13.57 10.63
N ALA A 117 -0.04 13.38 9.55
CA ALA A 117 0.34 13.78 8.20
C ALA A 117 0.49 15.30 8.07
N GLY A 118 -0.37 16.10 8.72
CA GLY A 118 -0.26 17.56 8.79
C GLY A 118 1.02 18.01 9.50
N LEU A 119 1.28 17.46 10.70
CA LEU A 119 2.49 17.72 11.46
C LEU A 119 3.76 17.29 10.71
N MET A 120 3.70 16.15 10.01
CA MET A 120 4.79 15.66 9.17
C MET A 120 5.00 16.58 7.95
N ARG A 121 3.94 17.10 7.34
CA ARG A 121 4.07 18.06 6.24
C ARG A 121 4.79 19.33 6.66
N GLU A 122 4.43 19.89 7.82
CA GLU A 122 5.03 21.11 8.34
C GLU A 122 6.50 20.91 8.76
N ASN A 123 6.81 19.80 9.44
CA ASN A 123 8.13 19.58 10.03
C ASN A 123 9.12 18.80 9.16
N VAL A 124 8.63 17.90 8.29
CA VAL A 124 9.45 16.97 7.49
C VAL A 124 9.50 17.40 6.03
N ILE A 125 8.33 17.62 5.39
CA ILE A 125 8.26 17.89 3.94
C ILE A 125 8.85 19.26 3.60
N ASN A 126 8.66 20.26 4.47
CA ASN A 126 9.24 21.59 4.29
C ASN A 126 10.75 21.65 4.59
N ARG A 127 11.34 20.62 5.23
CA ARG A 127 12.77 20.58 5.56
C ARG A 127 13.57 19.79 4.52
N PRO A 128 14.35 20.46 3.66
CA PRO A 128 15.05 19.80 2.55
C PRO A 128 16.07 18.75 3.02
N VAL A 129 16.64 18.93 4.22
CA VAL A 129 17.59 17.99 4.83
C VAL A 129 16.91 16.66 5.17
N ILE A 130 15.71 16.69 5.76
CA ILE A 130 15.01 15.45 6.17
C ILE A 130 14.54 14.69 4.94
N MET A 131 13.99 15.40 3.95
CA MET A 131 13.59 14.79 2.68
C MET A 131 14.77 14.15 1.94
N LYS A 132 15.97 14.74 2.02
CA LYS A 132 17.20 14.14 1.45
C LYS A 132 17.60 12.84 2.15
N TRP A 133 17.52 12.80 3.48
CA TRP A 133 17.81 11.58 4.25
C TRP A 133 16.74 10.50 4.02
N MET A 134 15.46 10.87 3.99
CA MET A 134 14.36 9.94 3.71
C MET A 134 14.51 9.27 2.33
N ARG A 135 14.85 10.06 1.30
CA ARG A 135 15.15 9.54 -0.05
C ARG A 135 16.35 8.60 -0.06
N ARG A 136 17.43 8.94 0.66
CA ARG A 136 18.61 8.09 0.78
C ARG A 136 18.28 6.77 1.48
N SER A 137 17.46 6.80 2.54
CA SER A 137 17.01 5.59 3.23
C SER A 137 16.16 4.70 2.33
N PHE A 138 15.21 5.26 1.56
CA PHE A 138 14.44 4.49 0.59
C PHE A 138 15.34 3.89 -0.49
N ALA A 139 16.24 4.67 -1.06
CA ALA A 139 17.16 4.15 -2.05
C ALA A 139 18.10 3.06 -1.50
N ALA A 140 18.56 3.20 -0.27
CA ALA A 140 19.34 2.18 0.41
C ALA A 140 18.51 0.91 0.61
N ALA A 141 17.25 1.02 1.04
CA ALA A 141 16.36 -0.12 1.21
C ALA A 141 16.11 -0.85 -0.12
N PHE A 142 15.79 -0.12 -1.19
CA PHE A 142 15.58 -0.70 -2.52
C PHE A 142 16.86 -1.31 -3.10
N GLY A 143 18.01 -0.66 -2.91
CA GLY A 143 19.32 -1.21 -3.29
C GLY A 143 19.67 -2.49 -2.53
N LEU A 144 19.41 -2.53 -1.22
CA LEU A 144 19.58 -3.73 -0.39
C LEU A 144 18.64 -4.86 -0.81
N LEU A 145 17.38 -4.55 -1.14
CA LEU A 145 16.45 -5.54 -1.67
C LEU A 145 16.90 -6.07 -3.02
N ALA A 146 17.42 -5.22 -3.90
CA ALA A 146 17.98 -5.63 -5.19
C ALA A 146 19.20 -6.55 -4.99
N ALA A 147 20.10 -6.21 -4.08
CA ALA A 147 21.26 -7.03 -3.74
C ALA A 147 20.83 -8.37 -3.13
N ARG A 148 19.88 -8.36 -2.18
CA ARG A 148 19.32 -9.58 -1.59
C ARG A 148 18.66 -10.46 -2.64
N LEU A 149 17.90 -9.86 -3.56
CA LEU A 149 17.27 -10.58 -4.66
C LEU A 149 18.31 -11.16 -5.63
N ALA A 150 19.41 -10.44 -5.88
CA ALA A 150 20.53 -10.94 -6.67
C ALA A 150 21.18 -12.18 -6.02
N TRP A 151 21.35 -12.16 -4.69
CA TRP A 151 21.90 -13.28 -3.92
C TRP A 151 20.94 -14.46 -3.71
N ALA A 152 19.63 -14.27 -3.91
CA ALA A 152 18.67 -15.35 -3.77
C ALA A 152 18.96 -16.45 -4.80
N GLN A 153 19.36 -17.63 -4.34
CA GLN A 153 19.49 -18.81 -5.20
C GLN A 153 18.09 -19.41 -5.44
N ARG A 154 17.92 -20.10 -6.58
CA ARG A 154 16.67 -20.78 -6.97
C ARG A 154 16.24 -21.80 -5.94
#